data_AF-A0A6G2DNZ3-F1
#
_entry.id   AF-A0A6G2DNZ3-F1
#
_cell.length_a   1.000
_cell.length_b   1.000
_cell.length_c   1.000
_cell.angle_alpha   90.00
_cell.angle_beta   90.00
_cell.angle_gamma   90.00
#
_symmetry.space_group_name_H-M   'P 1'
#
loop_
_entity.id
_entity.type
_entity.pdbx_description
1 polymer ?
#
loop_
_entity_poly.entity_id
_entity_poly.type
_entity_poly.pdbx_seq_one_letter_code
_entity_poly.pdbx_strand_id
1 'polypeptide(L)'
;MADNIKRLLSAKGLNPRQLAIALDFKYTTVNDWVNAKTYPRIDKIEMLANFFNVSKSDLVENKNAETPTTSPIQSIYDQLTPPRQEKALTYLKKQLLEQKNE
;
A
#
# COMPACT_ATOMS: atom_id res chain seq x y z
N MET A 1 -7.34 -6.10 -3.60
CA MET A 1 -8.11 -5.13 -4.44
C MET A 1 -9.30 -4.50 -3.74
N ALA A 2 -10.23 -5.25 -3.13
CA ALA A 2 -11.42 -4.66 -2.48
C ALA A 2 -11.06 -3.57 -1.45
N ASP A 3 -10.05 -3.81 -0.62
CA ASP A 3 -9.56 -2.83 0.36
C ASP A 3 -8.93 -1.59 -0.29
N ASN A 4 -8.29 -1.76 -1.45
CA ASN A 4 -7.77 -0.63 -2.23
C ASN A 4 -8.91 0.24 -2.77
N ILE A 5 -9.98 -0.38 -3.28
CA ILE A 5 -11.18 0.36 -3.75
C ILE A 5 -11.82 1.10 -2.57
N LYS A 6 -11.98 0.46 -1.40
CA LYS A 6 -12.49 1.12 -0.19
C LYS A 6 -11.62 2.30 0.23
N ARG A 7 -10.30 2.13 0.27
CA ARG A 7 -9.34 3.19 0.61
C ARG A 7 -9.45 4.38 -0.34
N LEU A 8 -9.55 4.13 -1.65
CA LEU A 8 -9.69 5.18 -2.65
C LEU A 8 -11.04 5.90 -2.58
N LEU A 9 -12.12 5.16 -2.29
CA LEU A 9 -13.44 5.74 -2.00
C LEU A 9 -13.40 6.67 -0.78
N SER A 10 -12.83 6.19 0.33
CA SER A 10 -12.67 7.00 1.55
C SER A 10 -11.82 8.24 1.32
N ALA A 11 -10.71 8.12 0.56
CA ALA A 11 -9.85 9.26 0.23
C ALA A 11 -10.56 10.34 -0.61
N LYS A 12 -11.53 9.96 -1.45
CA LYS A 12 -12.36 10.89 -2.22
C LYS A 12 -13.67 11.28 -1.51
N GLY A 13 -13.95 10.77 -0.30
CA GLY A 13 -15.22 10.98 0.39
C GLY A 13 -16.43 10.39 -0.34
N LEU A 14 -16.23 9.37 -1.16
CA LEU A 14 -17.28 8.75 -1.98
C LEU A 14 -17.75 7.44 -1.35
N ASN A 15 -19.03 7.11 -1.59
CA ASN A 15 -19.58 5.79 -1.28
C ASN A 15 -19.70 4.91 -2.55
N PRO A 16 -19.86 3.58 -2.42
CA PRO A 16 -19.96 2.67 -3.57
C PRO A 16 -21.12 2.99 -4.53
N ARG A 17 -22.21 3.61 -4.03
CA ARG A 17 -23.35 4.02 -4.84
C ARG A 17 -23.02 5.20 -5.74
N GLN A 18 -22.28 6.18 -5.23
CA GLN A 18 -21.80 7.32 -6.01
C GLN A 18 -20.81 6.87 -7.08
N LEU A 19 -19.93 5.92 -6.76
CA LEU A 19 -19.02 5.32 -7.75
C LEU A 19 -19.79 4.59 -8.86
N ALA A 20 -20.83 3.83 -8.50
CA ALA A 20 -21.67 3.15 -9.46
C ALA A 20 -22.37 4.13 -10.42
N ILE A 21 -22.90 5.24 -9.89
CA ILE A 21 -23.51 6.30 -10.71
C ILE A 21 -22.47 6.97 -11.62
N ALA A 22 -21.29 7.29 -11.09
CA ALA A 22 -20.25 8.00 -11.85
C ALA A 22 -19.67 7.18 -13.01
N LEU A 23 -19.64 5.86 -12.89
CA LEU A 23 -19.11 4.95 -13.91
C LEU A 23 -20.20 4.22 -14.72
N ASP A 24 -21.46 4.59 -14.52
CA ASP A 24 -22.63 3.95 -15.14
C ASP A 24 -22.66 2.42 -14.95
N PHE A 25 -22.40 1.97 -13.72
CA PHE A 25 -22.51 0.58 -13.32
C PHE A 25 -23.71 0.33 -12.43
N LYS A 26 -24.21 -0.91 -12.44
CA LYS A 26 -25.16 -1.37 -11.44
C LYS A 26 -24.53 -1.29 -10.05
N TYR A 27 -25.27 -0.74 -9.10
CA TYR A 27 -24.84 -0.66 -7.70
C TYR A 27 -24.39 -2.03 -7.15
N THR A 28 -25.13 -3.09 -7.48
CA THR A 28 -24.80 -4.45 -7.06
C THR A 28 -23.41 -4.89 -7.51
N THR A 29 -23.04 -4.57 -8.75
CA THR A 29 -21.72 -4.90 -9.31
C THR A 29 -20.59 -4.20 -8.56
N VAL A 30 -20.71 -2.89 -8.33
CA VAL A 30 -19.70 -2.13 -7.58
C VAL A 30 -19.65 -2.58 -6.12
N ASN A 31 -20.81 -2.86 -5.52
CA ASN A 31 -20.89 -3.39 -4.17
C ASN A 31 -20.23 -4.77 -4.04
N ASP A 32 -20.35 -5.63 -5.06
CA ASP A 32 -19.68 -6.93 -5.08
C ASP A 32 -18.16 -6.77 -5.18
N TRP A 33 -17.66 -5.80 -5.94
CA TRP A 33 -16.22 -5.47 -6.00
C TRP A 33 -15.68 -4.94 -4.67
N VAL A 34 -16.42 -4.02 -4.04
CA VAL A 34 -16.06 -3.44 -2.74
C VAL A 34 -16.10 -4.51 -1.64
N ASN A 35 -16.96 -5.51 -1.74
CA ASN A 35 -17.05 -6.60 -0.76
C ASN A 35 -16.27 -7.88 -1.14
N ALA A 36 -15.38 -7.80 -2.14
CA ALA A 36 -14.57 -8.93 -2.62
C ALA A 36 -15.37 -10.18 -3.06
N LYS A 37 -16.66 -10.02 -3.41
CA LYS A 37 -17.48 -11.12 -3.93
C LYS A 37 -17.13 -11.46 -5.37
N THR A 38 -16.84 -10.42 -6.16
CA THR A 38 -16.37 -10.55 -7.54
C THR A 38 -15.26 -9.54 -7.80
N TYR A 39 -14.49 -9.75 -8.87
CA TYR A 39 -13.42 -8.85 -9.26
C TYR A 39 -13.72 -8.16 -10.59
N PRO A 40 -13.40 -6.86 -10.74
CA PRO A 40 -13.51 -6.18 -12.01
C PRO A 40 -12.59 -6.81 -13.06
N ARG A 41 -13.05 -6.92 -14.30
CA ARG A 41 -12.22 -7.31 -15.45
C ARG A 41 -11.24 -6.18 -15.82
N ILE A 42 -10.23 -6.48 -16.64
CA ILE A 42 -9.13 -5.55 -16.98
C ILE A 42 -9.63 -4.20 -17.50
N ASP A 43 -10.66 -4.20 -18.36
CA ASP A 43 -11.31 -3.00 -18.88
C ASP A 43 -11.92 -2.14 -17.75
N LYS A 44 -12.53 -2.79 -16.76
CA LYS A 44 -13.13 -2.12 -15.59
C LYS A 44 -12.07 -1.60 -14.61
N ILE A 45 -10.97 -2.32 -14.46
CA ILE A 45 -9.82 -1.87 -13.67
C ILE A 45 -9.26 -0.58 -14.27
N GLU A 46 -9.16 -0.50 -15.60
CA GLU A 46 -8.72 0.70 -16.31
C GLU A 46 -9.68 1.89 -16.10
N MET A 47 -10.99 1.66 -16.19
CA MET A 47 -11.98 2.71 -15.90
C MET A 47 -11.87 3.22 -14.45
N LEU A 48 -11.69 2.31 -13.49
CA LEU A 48 -11.49 2.67 -12.08
C LEU A 48 -10.19 3.48 -11.89
N ALA A 49 -9.09 3.03 -12.52
CA ALA A 49 -7.79 3.71 -12.43
C ALA A 49 -7.90 5.15 -12.94
N ASN A 50 -8.54 5.34 -14.10
CA ASN A 50 -8.77 6.65 -14.70
C ASN A 50 -9.67 7.52 -13.81
N PHE A 51 -10.75 6.96 -13.25
CA PHE A 51 -11.65 7.70 -12.35
C PHE A 51 -10.96 8.14 -11.06
N PHE A 52 -10.12 7.29 -10.49
CA PHE A 52 -9.37 7.61 -9.27
C PHE A 52 -8.12 8.44 -9.54
N ASN A 53 -7.69 8.56 -10.80
CA ASN A 53 -6.42 9.15 -11.22
C ASN A 53 -5.22 8.48 -10.53
N VAL A 54 -5.21 7.14 -10.58
CA VAL A 54 -4.19 6.26 -9.98
C VAL A 54 -3.73 5.23 -11.01
N SER A 55 -2.61 4.55 -10.76
CA SER A 55 -2.19 3.47 -11.64
C SER A 55 -3.07 2.23 -11.48
N LYS A 56 -3.06 1.33 -12.47
CA LYS A 56 -3.70 0.00 -12.34
C LYS A 56 -3.10 -0.80 -11.18
N SER A 57 -1.79 -0.67 -10.93
CA SER A 57 -1.12 -1.31 -9.79
C SER A 57 -1.68 -0.84 -8.44
N ASP A 58 -2.04 0.44 -8.29
CA ASP A 58 -2.63 0.96 -7.05
C ASP A 58 -3.98 0.32 -6.67
N LEU A 59 -4.68 -0.25 -7.65
CA LEU A 59 -5.92 -1.00 -7.46
C LEU A 59 -5.67 -2.48 -7.18
N VAL A 60 -4.73 -3.10 -7.89
CA VAL A 60 -4.54 -4.56 -7.89
C VAL A 60 -3.53 -5.02 -6.84
N GLU A 61 -2.43 -4.29 -6.66
CA GLU A 61 -1.36 -4.64 -5.74
C GLU A 61 -1.79 -4.42 -4.28
N ASN A 62 -1.41 -5.34 -3.41
CA ASN A 62 -1.64 -5.19 -1.97
C ASN A 62 -0.63 -4.18 -1.42
N LYS A 63 -1.05 -2.94 -1.19
CA LYS A 63 -0.24 -1.95 -0.45
C LYS A 63 -0.11 -2.27 1.04
N ASN A 64 -0.96 -3.17 1.56
CA ASN A 64 -0.85 -3.76 2.88
C ASN A 64 0.04 -5.01 2.91
N ALA A 65 0.71 -5.34 1.81
CA ALA A 65 1.98 -6.02 1.97
C ALA A 65 2.91 -5.00 2.61
N GLU A 66 2.80 -4.86 3.93
CA GLU A 66 3.97 -4.77 4.77
C GLU A 66 4.88 -5.91 4.33
N THR A 67 5.64 -5.67 3.27
CA THR A 67 6.98 -6.19 3.24
C THR A 67 7.52 -5.83 4.62
N PRO A 68 8.01 -6.78 5.42
CA PRO A 68 8.76 -6.44 6.62
C PRO A 68 9.96 -5.62 6.14
N THR A 69 9.73 -4.32 6.03
CA THR A 69 10.66 -3.28 5.56
C THR A 69 11.58 -2.89 6.70
N THR A 70 11.22 -3.27 7.93
CA THR A 70 12.16 -3.41 9.02
C THR A 70 13.09 -4.57 8.69
N SER A 71 14.25 -4.22 8.14
CA SER A 71 15.39 -5.12 8.10
C SER A 71 15.55 -5.80 9.47
N PRO A 72 16.05 -7.04 9.55
CA PRO A 72 16.32 -7.69 10.83
C PRO A 72 17.12 -6.79 11.80
N ILE A 73 17.97 -5.93 11.24
CA ILE A 73 18.74 -4.91 11.98
C ILE A 73 17.83 -3.86 12.62
N GLN A 74 16.83 -3.33 11.89
CA GLN A 74 15.90 -2.33 12.42
C GLN A 74 15.05 -2.90 13.58
N SER A 75 14.55 -4.13 13.42
CA SER A 75 13.78 -4.82 14.47
C SER A 75 14.58 -5.00 15.76
N ILE A 76 15.87 -5.36 15.65
CA ILE A 76 16.76 -5.47 16.82
C ILE A 76 17.07 -4.08 17.39
N TYR A 77 17.31 -3.09 16.53
CA TYR A 77 17.66 -1.73 16.92
C TYR A 77 16.55 -1.05 17.73
N ASP A 78 15.29 -1.25 17.36
CA ASP A 78 14.13 -0.67 18.05
C ASP A 78 13.92 -1.26 19.46
N GLN A 79 14.46 -2.46 19.74
CA GLN A 79 14.42 -3.10 21.06
C GLN A 79 15.59 -2.69 21.98
N LEU A 80 16.61 -2.01 21.44
CA LEU A 80 17.77 -1.58 22.24
C LEU A 80 17.44 -0.33 23.06
N THR A 81 18.07 -0.22 24.22
CA THR A 81 18.05 1.03 24.99
C THR A 81 18.87 2.13 24.30
N PRO A 82 18.59 3.42 24.55
CA PRO A 82 19.29 4.52 23.87
C PRO A 82 20.83 4.45 23.94
N PRO A 83 21.47 4.09 25.08
CA PRO A 83 22.93 3.94 25.14
C PRO A 83 23.47 2.78 24.27
N ARG A 84 22.66 1.75 24.01
CA ARG A 84 23.04 0.61 23.16
C ARG A 84 22.79 0.91 21.68
N GLN A 85 21.76 1.69 21.37
CA GLN A 85 21.50 2.20 20.02
C GLN A 85 22.68 3.04 19.51
N GLU A 86 23.23 3.93 20.34
CA GLU A 86 24.39 4.76 19.97
C GLU A 86 25.64 3.93 19.66
N LYS A 87 25.89 2.88 20.44
CA LYS A 87 26.99 1.93 20.18
C LYS A 87 26.77 1.16 18.88
N ALA A 88 25.56 0.69 18.62
CA ALA A 88 25.22 -0.01 17.39
C ALA A 88 25.42 0.89 16.15
N LEU A 89 24.95 2.14 16.20
CA LEU A 89 25.16 3.13 15.14
C LEU A 89 26.65 3.41 14.89
N THR A 90 27.44 3.53 15.96
CA THR A 90 28.89 3.77 15.85
C THR A 90 29.57 2.64 15.10
N TYR A 91 29.24 1.38 15.42
CA TYR A 91 29.79 0.22 14.73
C TYR A 91 29.38 0.17 13.25
N LEU A 92 28.08 0.36 12.96
CA LEU A 92 27.57 0.37 11.58
C LEU A 92 28.22 1.47 10.72
N LYS A 93 28.41 2.68 11.28
CA LYS A 93 29.11 3.77 10.61
C LYS A 93 30.57 3.41 10.31
N LYS A 94 31.26 2.74 11.24
CA LYS A 94 32.63 2.27 11.04
C LYS A 94 32.73 1.26 9.89
N GLN A 95 31.87 0.24 9.87
CA GLN A 95 31.84 -0.75 8.79
C GLN A 95 31.56 -0.11 7.42
N LEU A 96 30.64 0.85 7.36
CA LEU A 96 30.36 1.58 6.12
C LEU A 96 31.56 2.42 5.63
N LEU A 97 32.32 2.98 6.56
CA LEU A 97 33.53 3.74 6.23
C LEU A 97 34.63 2.81 5.70
N GLU A 98 34.82 1.64 6.33
CA GLU A 98 35.78 0.63 5.89
C GLU A 98 35.46 0.16 4.47
N GLN A 99 34.21 -0.19 4.18
CA GLN A 99 33.76 -0.62 2.84
C GLN A 99 33.99 0.43 1.74
N LYS A 100 33.90 1.73 2.07
CA LYS A 100 34.10 2.80 1.09
C LYS A 100 35.58 3.08 0.79
N ASN A 101 36.46 2.60 1.65
CA ASN A 101 37.91 2.78 1.53
C ASN A 101 38.62 1.50 1.00
N GLU A 102 37.85 0.45 0.71
CA GLU A 102 38.25 -0.72 -0.10
C GLU A 102 38.06 -0.43 -1.59
#